data_AF-A0AA40P1A2-F1
#
_entry.id   AF-A0AA40P1A2-F1
#
_cell.length_a   1.000
_cell.length_b   1.000
_cell.length_c   1.000
_cell.angle_alpha   90.00
_cell.angle_beta   90.00
_cell.angle_gamma   90.00
#
_symmetry.space_group_name_H-M   'P 1'
#
loop_
_entity.id
_entity.type
_entity.pdbx_description
1 polymer ?
#
loop_
_entity_poly.entity_id
_entity_poly.type
_entity_poly.pdbx_seq_one_letter_code
_entity_poly.pdbx_strand_id
1 'polypeptide(L)'
;MTRSIWGEFPQLTFAEPPARITLKKAEAQVGKVLQDIGENSLALNALAMEKRKMKPLFKGFNPEQITPKDLNRAGMILYKFGMIDNHTAELFSRTGDEFDKSGKLVDASKEINAVEFFAKQIIEMKERVLGGDPYAKLLLPDYIKAIHIMQNLQAFAESGDSREMLKIKDMEKNGLVKKTPNAKG
;
A
#
# COMPACT_ATOMS: atom_id res chain seq x y z
N MET A 1 -38.69 15.02 58.91
CA MET A 1 -39.04 15.12 57.48
C MET A 1 -37.96 15.93 56.78
N THR A 2 -36.96 15.28 56.20
CA THR A 2 -35.86 15.91 55.45
C THR A 2 -36.16 15.79 53.96
N ARG A 3 -36.36 16.93 53.28
CA ARG A 3 -36.58 16.99 51.84
C ARG A 3 -35.23 16.94 51.12
N SER A 4 -35.04 15.96 50.25
CA SER A 4 -33.87 15.85 49.36
C SER A 4 -33.87 17.00 48.34
N ILE A 5 -32.77 17.76 48.28
CA ILE A 5 -32.54 18.90 47.39
C ILE A 5 -31.76 18.45 46.15
N TRP A 6 -32.13 17.31 45.57
CA TRP A 6 -31.47 16.79 44.37
C TRP A 6 -32.54 16.57 43.32
N GLY A 7 -32.67 17.55 42.43
CA GLY A 7 -33.49 17.44 41.23
C GLY A 7 -33.00 16.29 40.36
N GLU A 8 -33.96 15.58 39.78
CA GLU A 8 -33.70 14.46 38.87
C GLU A 8 -32.85 14.95 37.69
N PHE A 9 -31.62 14.42 37.58
CA PHE A 9 -30.81 14.63 36.39
C PHE A 9 -31.39 13.80 35.23
N PRO A 10 -31.52 14.36 34.02
CA PRO A 10 -31.99 13.60 32.87
C PRO A 10 -31.01 12.47 32.56
N GLN A 11 -31.55 11.26 32.34
CA GLN A 11 -30.73 10.11 32.00
C GLN A 11 -30.10 10.31 30.62
N LEU A 12 -28.78 10.52 30.61
CA LEU A 12 -27.98 10.55 29.39
C LEU A 12 -28.01 9.16 28.77
N THR A 13 -28.76 9.00 27.68
CA THR A 13 -28.72 7.80 26.84
C THR A 13 -27.52 7.92 25.92
N PHE A 14 -26.46 7.17 26.23
CA PHE A 14 -25.34 7.01 25.31
C PHE A 14 -25.80 6.09 24.17
N ALA A 15 -25.91 6.63 22.95
CA ALA A 15 -26.12 5.80 21.77
C ALA A 15 -24.92 4.84 21.63
N GLU A 16 -25.19 3.53 21.65
CA GLU A 16 -24.14 2.54 21.44
C GLU A 16 -23.46 2.78 20.09
N PRO A 17 -22.11 2.80 20.03
CA PRO A 17 -21.41 2.96 18.77
C PRO A 17 -21.81 1.82 17.81
N PRO A 18 -21.99 2.11 16.51
CA PRO A 18 -22.45 1.11 15.55
C PRO A 18 -21.55 -0.13 15.58
N ALA A 19 -22.17 -1.30 15.56
CA ALA A 19 -21.49 -2.59 15.64
C ALA A 19 -20.36 -2.67 14.60
N ARG A 20 -19.13 -2.85 15.07
CA ARG A 20 -17.95 -3.00 14.21
C ARG A 20 -18.13 -4.21 13.29
N ILE A 21 -17.85 -3.99 12.02
CA ILE A 21 -17.94 -4.95 10.91
C ILE A 21 -17.24 -6.26 11.31
N THR A 22 -17.95 -7.37 11.26
CA THR A 22 -17.42 -8.71 11.54
C THR A 22 -16.32 -9.08 10.53
N LEU A 23 -15.24 -9.72 10.99
CA LEU A 23 -14.02 -9.99 10.20
C LEU A 23 -14.28 -10.62 8.80
N LYS A 24 -15.22 -11.56 8.69
CA LYS A 24 -15.63 -12.14 7.38
C LYS A 24 -16.24 -11.12 6.42
N LYS A 25 -16.97 -10.13 6.95
CA LYS A 25 -17.53 -9.03 6.18
C LYS A 25 -16.45 -8.03 5.77
N ALA A 26 -15.34 -7.92 6.50
CA ALA A 26 -14.19 -7.10 6.13
C ALA A 26 -13.37 -7.73 4.98
N GLU A 27 -13.08 -9.04 5.03
CA GLU A 27 -12.36 -9.75 3.94
C GLU A 27 -13.16 -9.73 2.63
N ALA A 28 -14.47 -10.00 2.69
CA ALA A 28 -15.34 -9.94 1.52
C ALA A 28 -15.41 -8.51 0.92
N GLN A 29 -15.30 -7.48 1.76
CA GLN A 29 -15.23 -6.09 1.30
C GLN A 29 -13.87 -5.75 0.67
N VAL A 30 -12.76 -6.26 1.22
CA VAL A 30 -11.43 -6.10 0.62
C VAL A 30 -11.41 -6.68 -0.79
N GLY A 31 -11.88 -7.92 -0.98
CA GLY A 31 -11.92 -8.54 -2.30
C GLY A 31 -12.75 -7.72 -3.32
N LYS A 32 -13.90 -7.20 -2.88
CA LYS A 32 -14.73 -6.33 -3.72
C LYS A 32 -14.03 -5.01 -4.07
N VAL A 33 -13.33 -4.40 -3.11
CA VAL A 33 -12.58 -3.16 -3.34
C VAL A 33 -11.46 -3.38 -4.34
N LEU A 34 -10.72 -4.48 -4.23
CA LEU A 34 -9.65 -4.84 -5.17
C LEU A 34 -10.20 -5.05 -6.60
N GLN A 35 -11.40 -5.61 -6.73
CA GLN A 35 -12.10 -5.70 -8.01
C GLN A 35 -12.53 -4.31 -8.54
N ASP A 36 -13.10 -3.47 -7.67
CA ASP A 36 -13.59 -2.13 -8.03
C ASP A 36 -12.46 -1.19 -8.50
N ILE A 37 -11.28 -1.25 -7.88
CA ILE A 37 -10.13 -0.41 -8.26
C ILE A 37 -9.49 -0.86 -9.58
N GLY A 38 -9.72 -2.12 -9.99
CA GLY A 38 -9.18 -2.72 -11.21
C GLY A 38 -7.65 -2.75 -11.26
N GLU A 39 -7.12 -2.93 -12.47
CA GLU A 39 -5.69 -2.97 -12.74
C GLU A 39 -5.22 -1.68 -13.41
N ASN A 40 -4.01 -1.22 -13.08
CA ASN A 40 -3.37 -0.10 -13.75
C ASN A 40 -1.88 -0.37 -13.98
N SER A 41 -1.56 -0.92 -15.15
CA SER A 41 -0.19 -1.25 -15.54
C SER A 41 0.73 -0.03 -15.71
N LEU A 42 0.18 1.19 -15.75
CA LEU A 42 0.94 2.43 -15.90
C LEU A 42 1.37 3.04 -14.56
N ALA A 43 0.88 2.50 -13.43
CA ALA A 43 1.23 3.00 -12.11
C ALA A 43 2.72 2.84 -11.77
N LEU A 44 3.43 1.93 -12.46
CA LEU A 44 4.86 1.73 -12.29
C LEU A 44 5.54 1.45 -13.64
N ASN A 45 6.60 2.20 -13.96
CA ASN A 45 7.29 2.07 -15.23
C ASN A 45 8.29 0.89 -15.22
N ALA A 46 7.78 -0.31 -15.46
CA ALA A 46 8.57 -1.54 -15.51
C ALA A 46 9.73 -1.46 -16.50
N LEU A 47 9.53 -0.87 -17.68
CA LEU A 47 10.59 -0.75 -18.69
C LEU A 47 11.76 0.12 -18.21
N ALA A 48 11.47 1.24 -17.54
CA ALA A 48 12.50 2.10 -16.96
C ALA A 48 13.29 1.37 -15.86
N MET A 49 12.60 0.57 -15.04
CA MET A 49 13.23 -0.25 -14.00
C MET A 49 14.09 -1.37 -14.58
N GLU A 50 13.65 -2.01 -15.67
CA GLU A 50 14.42 -3.04 -16.36
C GLU A 50 15.70 -2.47 -16.97
N LYS A 51 15.61 -1.32 -17.65
CA LYS A 51 16.79 -0.61 -18.21
C LYS A 51 17.82 -0.29 -17.13
N ARG A 52 17.37 -0.02 -15.91
CA ARG A 52 18.23 0.23 -14.73
C ARG A 52 18.66 -1.05 -14.02
N LYS A 53 18.28 -2.23 -14.51
CA LYS A 53 18.61 -3.54 -13.93
C LYS A 53 18.18 -3.64 -12.46
N MET A 54 17.00 -3.11 -12.14
CA MET A 54 16.48 -3.06 -10.76
C MET A 54 15.83 -4.37 -10.29
N LYS A 55 15.56 -5.32 -11.20
CA LYS A 55 14.90 -6.61 -10.90
C LYS A 55 15.52 -7.38 -9.71
N PRO A 56 16.86 -7.50 -9.56
CA PRO A 56 17.46 -8.15 -8.40
C PRO A 56 17.18 -7.48 -7.05
N LEU A 57 16.85 -6.18 -7.04
CA LEU A 57 16.58 -5.42 -5.82
C LEU A 57 15.23 -5.78 -5.18
N PHE A 58 14.32 -6.36 -5.97
CA PHE A 58 12.96 -6.70 -5.55
C PHE A 58 12.70 -8.21 -5.60
N LYS A 59 13.76 -9.02 -5.65
CA LYS A 59 13.60 -10.48 -5.68
C LYS A 59 12.86 -10.96 -4.44
N GLY A 60 11.77 -11.71 -4.64
CA GLY A 60 10.93 -12.23 -3.55
C GLY A 60 10.01 -11.18 -2.93
N PHE A 61 9.83 -10.01 -3.58
CA PHE A 61 8.83 -9.04 -3.16
C PHE A 61 7.43 -9.62 -3.33
N ASN A 62 6.74 -9.86 -2.21
CA ASN A 62 5.34 -10.30 -2.17
C ASN A 62 4.55 -9.36 -1.24
N PRO A 63 3.73 -8.43 -1.75
CA PRO A 63 3.02 -7.47 -0.93
C PRO A 63 1.93 -8.11 -0.04
N GLU A 64 1.53 -9.35 -0.28
CA GLU A 64 0.60 -10.09 0.61
C GLU A 64 1.30 -10.73 1.80
N GLN A 65 2.63 -10.90 1.73
CA GLN A 65 3.49 -11.48 2.77
C GLN A 65 4.81 -10.70 2.81
N ILE A 66 4.76 -9.50 3.39
CA ILE A 66 5.93 -8.61 3.48
C ILE A 66 6.10 -8.06 4.89
N THR A 67 7.35 -7.86 5.31
CA THR A 67 7.60 -7.11 6.54
C THR A 67 7.46 -5.60 6.29
N PRO A 68 6.98 -4.81 7.28
CA PRO A 68 6.94 -3.35 7.18
C PRO A 68 8.29 -2.74 6.76
N LYS A 69 9.38 -3.32 7.27
CA LYS A 69 10.75 -2.92 6.93
C LYS A 69 11.07 -3.13 5.45
N ASP A 70 10.71 -4.28 4.88
CA ASP A 70 10.98 -4.58 3.48
C ASP A 70 10.07 -3.78 2.55
N LEU A 71 8.82 -3.50 2.95
CA LEU A 71 7.92 -2.61 2.22
C LEU A 71 8.45 -1.18 2.19
N ASN A 72 8.89 -0.66 3.34
CA ASN A 72 9.53 0.65 3.42
C ASN A 72 10.80 0.71 2.55
N ARG A 73 11.65 -0.33 2.62
CA ARG A 73 12.84 -0.44 1.76
C ARG A 73 12.47 -0.39 0.29
N ALA A 74 11.44 -1.12 -0.14
CA ALA A 74 10.97 -1.10 -1.52
C ALA A 74 10.52 0.30 -1.95
N GLY A 75 9.75 0.99 -1.10
CA GLY A 75 9.33 2.38 -1.32
C GLY A 75 10.51 3.34 -1.47
N MET A 76 11.49 3.27 -0.57
CA MET A 76 12.70 4.09 -0.64
C MET A 76 13.52 3.86 -1.91
N ILE A 77 13.68 2.59 -2.33
CA ILE A 77 14.38 2.27 -3.58
C ILE A 77 13.62 2.88 -4.76
N LEU A 78 12.32 2.66 -4.86
CA LEU A 78 11.50 3.22 -5.93
C LEU A 78 11.59 4.74 -5.97
N TYR A 79 11.52 5.40 -4.82
CA TYR A 79 11.67 6.85 -4.70
C TYR A 79 13.06 7.35 -5.13
N LYS A 80 14.13 6.71 -4.65
CA LYS A 80 15.52 7.05 -5.02
C LYS A 80 15.76 6.96 -6.53
N PHE A 81 15.11 6.03 -7.21
CA PHE A 81 15.16 5.89 -8.66
C PHE A 81 14.08 6.73 -9.38
N GLY A 82 13.28 7.54 -8.68
CA GLY A 82 12.25 8.38 -9.30
C GLY A 82 11.12 7.60 -9.96
N MET A 83 10.84 6.38 -9.49
CA MET A 83 9.74 5.54 -9.96
C MET A 83 8.42 5.88 -9.28
N ILE A 84 8.48 6.43 -8.07
CA ILE A 84 7.32 6.89 -7.30
C ILE A 84 7.64 8.26 -6.67
N ASP A 85 6.60 8.99 -6.29
CA ASP A 85 6.73 10.24 -5.54
C ASP A 85 7.01 10.00 -4.05
N ASN A 86 7.44 11.06 -3.34
CA ASN A 86 7.76 10.99 -1.91
C ASN A 86 6.53 10.60 -1.07
N HIS A 87 5.34 11.07 -1.46
CA HIS A 87 4.11 10.79 -0.69
C HIS A 87 3.77 9.30 -0.71
N THR A 88 3.88 8.65 -1.86
CA THR A 88 3.70 7.20 -2.00
C THR A 88 4.74 6.43 -1.18
N ALA A 89 5.99 6.88 -1.16
CA ALA A 89 7.03 6.28 -0.33
C ALA A 89 6.72 6.39 1.18
N GLU A 90 6.18 7.54 1.62
CA GLU A 90 5.70 7.72 3.00
C GLU A 90 4.51 6.81 3.33
N LEU A 91 3.59 6.59 2.39
CA LEU A 91 2.49 5.64 2.59
C LEU A 91 3.02 4.22 2.83
N PHE A 92 4.04 3.80 2.07
CA PHE A 92 4.68 2.50 2.27
C PHE A 92 5.40 2.42 3.63
N SER A 93 6.04 3.51 4.08
CA SER A 93 6.74 3.50 5.38
C SER A 93 5.79 3.38 6.57
N ARG A 94 4.58 3.96 6.46
CA ARG A 94 3.54 3.90 7.51
C ARG A 94 2.83 2.56 7.57
N THR A 95 2.96 1.76 6.52
CA THR A 95 2.31 0.46 6.43
C THR A 95 3.05 -0.52 7.35
N GLY A 96 2.42 -0.85 8.47
CA GLY A 96 3.04 -1.65 9.52
C GLY A 96 3.37 -0.90 10.81
N ASP A 97 3.19 0.42 10.85
CA ASP A 97 2.99 1.17 12.10
C ASP A 97 1.60 0.89 12.70
N GLU A 98 0.95 -0.20 12.30
CA GLU A 98 -0.32 -0.61 12.89
C GLU A 98 -0.11 -0.78 14.39
N PHE A 99 -0.85 0.00 15.16
CA PHE A 99 -0.91 -0.19 16.58
C PHE A 99 -1.89 -1.34 16.84
N ASP A 100 -1.54 -2.25 17.76
CA ASP A 100 -2.51 -3.21 18.28
C ASP A 100 -3.72 -2.46 18.88
N LYS A 101 -4.79 -3.19 19.23
CA LYS A 101 -6.00 -2.60 19.84
C LYS A 101 -5.73 -1.77 21.11
N SER A 102 -4.51 -1.84 21.66
CA SER A 102 -4.04 -1.17 22.85
C SER A 102 -3.07 -0.01 22.56
N GLY A 103 -2.84 0.35 21.29
CA GLY A 103 -1.95 1.45 20.94
C GLY A 103 -0.46 1.09 20.93
N LYS A 104 -0.10 -0.20 20.85
CA LYS A 104 1.31 -0.67 20.83
C LYS A 104 1.73 -1.02 19.41
N LEU A 105 2.90 -0.55 18.99
CA LEU A 105 3.46 -0.86 17.67
C LEU A 105 3.43 -2.37 17.41
N VAL A 106 2.73 -2.80 16.36
CA VAL A 106 2.82 -4.17 15.85
C VAL A 106 4.27 -4.36 15.41
N ASP A 107 4.85 -5.47 15.84
CA ASP A 107 6.26 -5.78 15.64
C ASP A 107 6.64 -5.64 14.15
N ALA A 108 7.59 -4.74 13.86
CA ALA A 108 8.07 -4.48 12.49
C ALA A 108 8.76 -5.69 11.84
N SER A 109 8.97 -6.78 12.60
CA SER A 109 9.46 -8.06 12.09
C SER A 109 8.35 -9.01 11.64
N LYS A 110 7.08 -8.72 11.93
CA LYS A 110 5.95 -9.56 11.54
C LYS A 110 5.53 -9.27 10.11
N GLU A 111 5.33 -10.33 9.34
CA GLU A 111 4.78 -10.24 7.99
C GLU A 111 3.31 -9.78 8.04
N ILE A 112 2.97 -8.91 7.11
CA ILE A 112 1.63 -8.35 6.91
C ILE A 112 1.20 -8.50 5.45
N ASN A 113 -0.12 -8.49 5.26
CA ASN A 113 -0.70 -8.30 3.94
C ASN A 113 -0.89 -6.80 3.69
N ALA A 114 0.07 -6.19 2.99
CA ALA A 114 0.04 -4.78 2.68
C ALA A 114 -1.11 -4.43 1.71
N VAL A 115 -1.43 -5.32 0.76
CA VAL A 115 -2.56 -5.11 -0.16
C VAL A 115 -3.87 -5.00 0.61
N GLU A 116 -4.09 -5.89 1.58
CA GLU A 116 -5.26 -5.87 2.45
C GLU A 116 -5.29 -4.61 3.32
N PHE A 117 -4.13 -4.20 3.88
CA PHE A 117 -4.02 -2.96 4.64
C PHE A 117 -4.49 -1.74 3.82
N PHE A 118 -3.94 -1.56 2.63
CA PHE A 118 -4.30 -0.45 1.76
C PHE A 118 -5.77 -0.53 1.31
N ALA A 119 -6.30 -1.73 1.07
CA ALA A 119 -7.71 -1.92 0.74
C ALA A 119 -8.64 -1.51 1.90
N LYS A 120 -8.28 -1.81 3.15
CA LYS A 120 -9.01 -1.33 4.34
C LYS A 120 -8.97 0.19 4.44
N GLN A 121 -7.81 0.81 4.22
CA GLN A 121 -7.69 2.27 4.18
C GLN A 121 -8.58 2.88 3.08
N ILE A 122 -8.68 2.26 1.90
CA ILE A 122 -9.59 2.68 0.84
C ILE A 122 -11.06 2.61 1.28
N ILE A 123 -11.47 1.56 2.00
CA ILE A 123 -12.83 1.44 2.54
C ILE A 123 -13.12 2.59 3.49
N GLU A 124 -12.24 2.82 4.47
CA GLU A 124 -12.38 3.90 5.45
C GLU A 124 -12.44 5.28 4.76
N MET A 125 -11.59 5.51 3.76
CA MET A 125 -11.62 6.76 2.99
C MET A 125 -12.91 6.90 2.18
N LYS A 126 -13.42 5.83 1.55
CA LYS A 126 -14.70 5.85 0.84
C LYS A 126 -15.86 6.21 1.79
N GLU A 127 -15.90 5.63 2.98
CA GLU A 127 -16.91 5.96 4.00
C GLU A 127 -16.83 7.43 4.43
N ARG A 128 -15.62 7.94 4.68
CA ARG A 128 -15.40 9.36 5.03
C ARG A 128 -15.79 10.31 3.90
N VAL A 129 -15.52 9.95 2.65
CA VAL A 129 -15.96 10.73 1.47
C VAL A 129 -17.48 10.80 1.40
N LEU A 130 -18.19 9.70 1.67
CA LEU A 130 -19.66 9.70 1.73
C LEU A 130 -20.17 10.59 2.88
N GLY A 131 -19.42 10.67 3.98
CA GLY A 131 -19.65 11.59 5.09
C GLY A 131 -19.29 13.06 4.80
N GLY A 132 -18.78 13.38 3.59
CA GLY A 132 -18.45 14.74 3.17
C GLY A 132 -17.04 15.23 3.53
N ASP A 133 -16.13 14.34 3.92
CA ASP A 133 -14.74 14.70 4.25
C ASP A 133 -13.93 15.04 2.98
N PRO A 134 -13.52 16.32 2.77
CA PRO A 134 -12.77 16.71 1.59
C PRO A 134 -11.34 16.16 1.58
N TYR A 135 -10.76 15.89 2.76
CA TYR A 135 -9.41 15.35 2.87
C TYR A 135 -9.38 13.88 2.43
N ALA A 136 -10.38 13.10 2.83
CA ALA A 136 -10.52 11.71 2.38
C ALA A 136 -10.68 11.63 0.85
N LYS A 137 -11.39 12.59 0.25
CA LYS A 137 -11.56 12.67 -1.21
C LYS A 137 -10.24 12.92 -1.94
N LEU A 138 -9.36 13.72 -1.34
CA LEU A 138 -8.05 14.05 -1.90
C LEU A 138 -7.08 12.87 -1.81
N LEU A 139 -7.07 12.13 -0.70
CA LEU A 139 -6.12 11.02 -0.48
C LEU A 139 -6.52 9.69 -1.13
N LEU A 140 -7.81 9.46 -1.36
CA LEU A 140 -8.31 8.19 -1.90
C LEU A 140 -7.54 7.72 -3.17
N PRO A 141 -7.24 8.58 -4.16
CA PRO A 141 -6.46 8.19 -5.32
C PRO A 141 -5.04 7.70 -4.99
N ASP A 142 -4.41 8.24 -3.95
CA ASP A 142 -3.04 7.87 -3.58
C ASP A 142 -2.98 6.48 -2.94
N TYR A 143 -3.97 6.11 -2.11
CA TYR A 143 -4.10 4.74 -1.60
C TYR A 143 -4.39 3.73 -2.73
N ILE A 144 -5.19 4.11 -3.73
CA ILE A 144 -5.43 3.25 -4.90
C ILE A 144 -4.14 3.07 -5.72
N LYS A 145 -3.42 4.18 -5.99
CA LYS A 145 -2.15 4.16 -6.70
C LYS A 145 -1.11 3.29 -5.98
N ALA A 146 -1.06 3.36 -4.65
CA ALA A 146 -0.17 2.53 -3.83
C ALA A 146 -0.39 1.03 -4.08
N ILE A 147 -1.63 0.56 -4.15
CA ILE A 147 -1.95 -0.84 -4.48
C ILE A 147 -1.45 -1.19 -5.87
N HIS A 148 -1.76 -0.37 -6.88
CA HIS A 148 -1.33 -0.63 -8.26
C HIS A 148 0.20 -0.68 -8.39
N ILE A 149 0.92 0.17 -7.66
CA ILE A 149 2.39 0.14 -7.63
C ILE A 149 2.89 -1.18 -7.03
N MET A 150 2.34 -1.63 -5.91
CA MET A 150 2.75 -2.89 -5.28
C MET A 150 2.49 -4.10 -6.19
N GLN A 151 1.31 -4.16 -6.82
CA GLN A 151 0.95 -5.22 -7.77
C GLN A 151 1.89 -5.24 -8.98
N ASN A 152 2.14 -4.07 -9.57
CA ASN A 152 3.06 -3.95 -10.70
C ASN A 152 4.51 -4.27 -10.30
N LEU A 153 4.91 -3.94 -9.07
CA LEU A 153 6.25 -4.24 -8.56
C LEU A 153 6.44 -5.74 -8.36
N GLN A 154 5.43 -6.43 -7.82
CA GLN A 154 5.42 -7.89 -7.71
C GLN A 154 5.51 -8.54 -9.09
N ALA A 155 4.64 -8.14 -10.02
CA ALA A 155 4.67 -8.65 -11.40
C ALA A 155 6.04 -8.40 -12.07
N PHE A 156 6.62 -7.21 -11.85
CA PHE A 156 7.98 -6.90 -12.30
C PHE A 156 9.01 -7.84 -11.67
N ALA A 157 8.97 -8.08 -10.36
CA ALA A 157 9.92 -8.96 -9.67
C ALA A 157 9.85 -10.42 -10.12
N GLU A 158 8.65 -10.91 -10.45
CA GLU A 158 8.39 -12.29 -10.86
C GLU A 158 8.57 -12.51 -12.37
N SER A 159 8.49 -11.45 -13.17
CA SER A 159 8.61 -11.54 -14.64
C SER A 159 10.04 -11.85 -15.12
N GLY A 160 10.13 -12.53 -16.28
CA GLY A 160 11.37 -12.64 -17.06
C GLY A 160 11.78 -11.32 -17.72
N ASP A 161 12.90 -11.29 -18.45
CA ASP A 161 13.29 -10.10 -19.21
C ASP A 161 12.25 -9.76 -20.29
N SER A 162 11.90 -8.48 -20.45
CA SER A 162 11.06 -8.07 -21.58
C SER A 162 11.76 -8.31 -22.93
N ARG A 163 10.95 -8.40 -24.00
CA ARG A 163 11.46 -8.51 -25.38
C ARG A 163 12.42 -7.38 -25.74
N GLU A 164 12.17 -6.17 -25.23
CA GLU A 164 13.05 -5.02 -25.45
C GLU A 164 14.39 -5.21 -24.75
N MET A 165 14.38 -5.71 -23.51
CA MET A 165 15.62 -6.00 -22.79
C MET A 165 16.42 -7.13 -23.41
N LEU A 166 15.77 -8.16 -23.96
CA LEU A 166 16.45 -9.21 -24.70
C LEU A 166 17.21 -8.62 -25.90
N LYS A 167 16.55 -7.76 -26.69
CA LYS A 167 17.20 -7.03 -27.79
C LYS A 167 18.37 -6.16 -27.32
N ILE A 168 18.20 -5.45 -26.20
CA ILE A 168 19.28 -4.62 -25.62
C ILE A 168 20.46 -5.50 -25.21
N LYS A 169 20.23 -6.63 -24.56
CA LYS A 169 21.28 -7.58 -24.16
C LYS A 169 22.00 -8.16 -25.38
N ASP A 170 21.27 -8.49 -26.44
CA ASP A 170 21.86 -8.97 -27.70
C ASP A 170 22.74 -7.89 -28.34
N MET A 171 22.29 -6.63 -28.36
CA MET A 171 23.07 -5.50 -28.86
C MET A 171 24.31 -5.21 -27.98
N GLU A 172 24.19 -5.30 -26.65
CA GLU A 172 25.33 -5.21 -25.72
C GLU A 172 26.34 -6.33 -25.97
N LYS A 173 25.88 -7.58 -26.17
CA LYS A 173 26.73 -8.75 -26.45
C LYS A 173 27.46 -8.60 -27.79
N ASN A 174 26.80 -8.01 -28.79
CA ASN A 174 27.38 -7.76 -30.11
C ASN A 174 28.22 -6.47 -30.16
N GLY A 175 28.41 -5.76 -29.04
CA GLY A 175 29.22 -4.55 -28.96
C GLY A 175 28.60 -3.32 -29.63
N LEU A 176 27.33 -3.38 -30.01
CA LEU A 176 26.61 -2.29 -30.68
C LEU A 176 26.19 -1.18 -29.71
N VAL A 177 26.06 -1.51 -28.41
CA VAL A 177 25.64 -0.58 -27.35
C VAL A 177 26.54 -0.78 -26.12
N LYS A 178 26.86 0.32 -25.41
CA LYS A 178 27.62 0.26 -24.16
C LYS A 178 26.85 -0.50 -23.08
N LYS A 179 27.57 -1.36 -22.35
CA LYS A 179 26.99 -2.16 -21.26
C LYS A 179 26.41 -1.26 -20.17
N THR A 180 25.13 -1.42 -19.89
CA THR A 180 24.45 -0.64 -18.85
C THR A 180 24.92 -1.11 -17.47
N PRO A 181 25.37 -0.21 -16.58
CA PRO A 181 25.77 -0.59 -15.23
C PRO A 181 24.57 -1.08 -14.41
N ASN A 182 24.79 -2.01 -13.49
CA ASN A 182 23.74 -2.48 -12.59
C ASN A 182 23.34 -1.38 -11.60
N ALA A 183 22.04 -1.25 -11.29
CA ALA A 183 21.59 -0.45 -10.16
C ALA A 183 22.26 -0.95 -8.88
N LYS A 184 22.89 -0.04 -8.14
CA LYS A 184 23.40 -0.29 -6.79
C LYS A 184 22.34 0.15 -5.78
N GLY A 185 22.05 -0.72 -4.81
CA GLY A 185 21.17 -0.44 -3.67
C GLY A 185 21.65 0.76 -2.88
#